data_AF-A0A257AV50-F1
#
_entry.id   AF-A0A257AV50-F1
#
_cell.length_a   1.000
_cell.length_b   1.000
_cell.length_c   1.000
_cell.angle_alpha   90.00
_cell.angle_beta   90.00
_cell.angle_gamma   90.00
#
_symmetry.space_group_name_H-M   'P 1'
#
loop_
_entity.id
_entity.type
_entity.pdbx_description
1 polymer ?
#
loop_
_entity_poly.entity_id
_entity_poly.type
_entity_poly.pdbx_seq_one_letter_code
_entity_poly.pdbx_strand_id
1 'polypeptide(L)'
;YFLAQGDPATAALFRPSSMEFVQSLGGEPLVMVSEIPVFLIGGAAERPDPSPPDTAYASLREALPTARAAALAGDTAAIESFARRFAVRPVPFEIQTALIAGMVMEALDYILGF
;
A
#
# COMPACT_ATOMS: atom_id res chain seq x y z
N TYR A 1 -21.57 13.14 6.34
CA TYR A 1 -21.51 14.44 7.05
C TYR A 1 -22.65 15.37 6.62
N PHE A 2 -22.70 15.88 5.38
CA PHE A 2 -23.76 16.80 4.92
C PHE A 2 -25.18 16.22 4.96
N LEU A 3 -25.34 14.94 4.61
CA LEU A 3 -26.63 14.24 4.75
C LEU A 3 -27.13 14.22 6.20
N ALA A 4 -26.23 14.05 7.18
CA ALA A 4 -26.57 14.05 8.60
C ALA A 4 -26.97 15.44 9.12
N GLN A 5 -26.69 16.51 8.35
CA GLN A 5 -27.07 17.88 8.65
C GLN A 5 -28.27 18.35 7.81
N GLY A 6 -28.89 17.46 7.02
CA GLY A 6 -30.03 17.81 6.18
C GLY A 6 -29.68 18.63 4.94
N ASP A 7 -28.43 18.59 4.46
CA ASP A 7 -27.99 19.27 3.25
C ASP A 7 -27.66 18.27 2.11
N PRO A 8 -28.67 17.74 1.41
CA PRO A 8 -28.47 16.80 0.31
C PRO A 8 -27.91 17.47 -0.95
N ALA A 9 -28.13 18.78 -1.13
CA ALA A 9 -27.66 19.52 -2.29
C ALA A 9 -26.13 19.62 -2.30
N THR A 10 -25.54 19.94 -1.14
CA THR A 10 -24.08 19.93 -0.98
C THR A 10 -23.52 18.51 -1.00
N ALA A 11 -24.21 17.53 -0.41
CA ALA A 11 -23.78 16.13 -0.44
C ALA A 11 -23.62 15.59 -1.87
N ALA A 12 -24.53 15.97 -2.79
CA ALA A 12 -24.50 15.54 -4.19
C ALA A 12 -23.29 16.06 -5.00
N LEU A 13 -22.57 17.07 -4.49
CA LEU A 13 -21.35 17.58 -5.12
C LEU A 13 -20.13 16.67 -4.87
N PHE A 14 -20.22 15.76 -3.91
CA PHE A 14 -19.15 14.83 -3.57
C PHE A 14 -19.43 13.46 -4.17
N ARG A 15 -18.39 12.80 -4.69
CA ARG A 15 -18.47 11.37 -5.03
C ARG A 15 -18.50 10.56 -3.73
N PRO A 16 -19.24 9.43 -3.69
CA PRO A 16 -19.14 8.49 -2.58
C PRO A 16 -17.68 8.08 -2.39
N SER A 17 -17.24 7.98 -1.13
CA SER A 17 -16.00 7.27 -0.82
C SER A 17 -16.10 5.82 -1.29
N SER A 18 -14.95 5.16 -1.51
CA SER A 18 -14.94 3.74 -1.91
C SER A 18 -15.73 2.86 -0.95
N MET A 19 -15.72 3.18 0.35
CA MET A 19 -16.51 2.48 1.37
C MET A 19 -18.01 2.72 1.22
N GLU A 20 -18.44 3.98 1.02
CA GLU A 20 -19.86 4.31 0.81
C GLU A 20 -20.39 3.70 -0.50
N PHE A 21 -19.58 3.67 -1.56
CA PHE A 21 -19.92 2.98 -2.79
C PHE A 21 -20.10 1.47 -2.57
N VAL A 22 -19.14 0.82 -1.91
CA VAL A 22 -19.21 -0.63 -1.64
C VAL A 22 -20.42 -0.97 -0.75
N GLN A 23 -20.73 -0.14 0.25
CA GLN A 23 -21.93 -0.30 1.07
C GLN A 23 -23.23 -0.17 0.25
N SER A 24 -23.26 0.72 -0.75
CA SER A 24 -24.45 0.92 -1.60
C SER A 24 -24.81 -0.30 -2.47
N LEU A 25 -23.88 -1.24 -2.68
CA LEU A 25 -24.14 -2.46 -3.45
C LEU A 25 -25.03 -3.48 -2.70
N GLY A 26 -25.25 -3.27 -1.40
CA GLY A 26 -26.05 -4.15 -0.54
C GLY A 26 -25.30 -5.40 -0.08
N GLY A 27 -25.89 -6.13 0.87
CA GLY A 27 -25.28 -7.30 1.51
C GLY A 27 -24.24 -6.95 2.59
N GLU A 28 -23.44 -7.93 2.99
CA GLU A 28 -22.28 -7.76 3.87
C GLU A 28 -20.99 -7.93 3.04
N PRO A 29 -20.52 -6.87 2.35
CA PRO A 29 -19.36 -6.98 1.49
C PRO A 29 -18.10 -7.26 2.33
N LEU A 30 -17.37 -8.32 1.97
CA LEU A 30 -16.02 -8.55 2.47
C LEU A 30 -15.10 -7.47 1.87
N VAL A 31 -14.70 -6.51 2.68
CA VAL A 31 -13.74 -5.48 2.30
C VAL A 31 -12.36 -5.86 2.85
N MET A 32 -11.43 -6.15 1.96
CA MET A 32 -10.04 -6.41 2.32
C MET A 32 -9.16 -5.25 1.88
N VAL A 33 -8.42 -4.68 2.83
CA VAL A 33 -7.31 -3.77 2.55
C VAL A 33 -6.04 -4.58 2.69
N SER A 34 -5.44 -4.93 1.56
CA SER A 34 -4.15 -5.60 1.56
C SER A 34 -3.04 -4.58 1.78
N GLU A 35 -2.44 -4.52 2.97
CA GLU A 35 -1.18 -3.80 3.21
C GLU A 35 0.02 -4.60 2.63
N ILE A 36 -0.10 -5.05 1.38
CA ILE A 36 0.96 -5.82 0.72
C ILE A 36 2.12 -4.86 0.43
N PRO A 37 3.36 -5.21 0.82
CA PRO A 37 4.52 -4.44 0.43
C PRO A 37 4.61 -4.39 -1.10
N VAL A 38 4.70 -3.20 -1.67
CA VAL A 38 4.82 -3.04 -3.13
C VAL A 38 6.26 -3.27 -3.59
N PHE A 39 7.23 -3.01 -2.70
CA PHE A 39 8.65 -3.07 -3.00
C PHE A 39 9.43 -3.79 -1.91
N LEU A 40 10.47 -4.51 -2.33
CA LEU A 40 11.53 -5.07 -1.52
C LEU A 40 12.73 -4.13 -1.54
N ILE A 41 13.42 -4.04 -0.40
CA ILE A 41 14.67 -3.30 -0.25
C ILE A 41 15.77 -4.33 0.06
N GLY A 42 16.94 -4.19 -0.54
CA GLY A 42 18.07 -5.08 -0.28
C GLY A 42 18.51 -5.06 1.20
N GLY A 43 18.98 -6.21 1.69
CA GLY A 43 19.42 -6.35 3.09
C GLY A 43 18.29 -6.40 4.13
N ALA A 44 17.03 -6.50 3.71
CA ALA A 44 15.89 -6.63 4.61
C ALA A 44 15.85 -7.97 5.37
N ALA A 45 16.28 -9.07 4.71
CA ALA A 45 16.27 -10.41 5.30
C ALA A 45 17.34 -10.62 6.39
N GLU A 46 18.36 -9.77 6.43
CA GLU A 46 19.48 -9.85 7.39
C GLU A 46 19.28 -8.92 8.60
N ARG A 47 18.10 -8.32 8.73
CA ARG A 47 17.82 -7.36 9.80
C ARG A 47 17.44 -8.04 11.12
N PRO A 48 18.05 -7.63 12.24
CA PRO A 48 17.48 -7.92 13.54
C PRO A 48 16.17 -7.13 13.74
N ASP A 49 15.23 -7.76 14.47
CA ASP A 49 14.00 -7.15 14.96
C ASP A 49 14.13 -6.93 16.49
N PRO A 50 14.07 -5.68 17.01
CA PRO A 50 13.79 -4.43 16.31
C PRO A 50 14.98 -3.90 15.48
N SER A 51 14.66 -3.17 14.41
CA SER A 51 15.67 -2.58 13.52
C SER A 51 16.48 -1.47 14.23
N PRO A 52 17.83 -1.57 14.26
CA PRO A 52 18.69 -0.50 14.73
C PRO A 52 18.54 0.79 13.88
N PRO A 53 18.91 1.96 14.43
CA PRO A 53 18.84 3.24 13.72
C PRO A 53 19.74 3.29 12.47
N ASP A 54 20.86 2.56 12.42
CA ASP A 54 21.88 2.66 11.37
C ASP A 54 21.68 1.67 10.20
N THR A 55 20.43 1.37 9.86
CA THR A 55 20.10 0.30 8.91
C THR A 55 19.79 0.84 7.50
N ALA A 56 19.86 -0.03 6.47
CA ALA A 56 19.64 0.35 5.06
C ALA A 56 18.36 1.18 4.76
N TYR A 57 17.25 0.89 5.44
CA TYR A 57 15.97 1.63 5.44
C TYR A 57 16.08 3.02 6.04
N ALA A 58 16.85 3.24 7.11
CA ALA A 58 17.05 4.57 7.65
C ALA A 58 17.79 5.45 6.63
N SER A 59 18.87 4.91 6.03
CA SER A 59 19.58 5.58 4.93
C SER A 59 18.71 5.76 3.68
N LEU A 60 17.82 4.81 3.37
CA LEU A 60 16.85 4.95 2.28
C LEU A 60 15.87 6.09 2.56
N ARG A 61 15.34 6.15 3.79
CA ARG A 61 14.37 7.17 4.23
C ARG A 61 15.00 8.57 4.15
N GLU A 62 16.26 8.71 4.53
CA GLU A 62 17.02 9.96 4.39
C GLU A 62 17.25 10.35 2.93
N ALA A 63 17.51 9.39 2.04
CA ALA A 63 17.75 9.65 0.62
C ALA A 63 16.46 9.85 -0.21
N LEU A 64 15.31 9.43 0.31
CA LEU A 64 14.01 9.43 -0.38
C LEU A 64 13.58 10.82 -0.90
N PRO A 65 13.70 11.93 -0.12
CA PRO A 65 13.28 13.25 -0.58
C PRO A 65 14.04 13.72 -1.83
N THR A 66 15.35 13.45 -1.89
CA THR A 66 16.18 13.78 -3.05
C THR A 66 15.77 12.98 -4.28
N ALA A 67 15.56 11.67 -4.12
CA ALA A 67 15.10 10.81 -5.21
C ALA A 67 13.71 11.22 -5.71
N ARG A 68 12.81 11.63 -4.81
CA ARG A 68 11.48 12.16 -5.15
C ARG A 68 11.57 13.45 -5.97
N ALA A 69 12.44 14.37 -5.58
CA ALA A 69 12.65 15.62 -6.32
C ALA A 69 13.18 15.33 -7.74
N ALA A 70 14.14 14.41 -7.87
CA ALA A 70 14.65 13.97 -9.17
C ALA A 70 13.55 13.34 -10.05
N ALA A 71 12.69 12.50 -9.47
CA ALA A 71 11.57 11.89 -10.18
C ALA A 71 10.57 12.94 -10.71
N LEU A 72 10.24 13.94 -9.91
CA LEU A 72 9.36 15.04 -10.34
C LEU A 72 9.98 15.90 -11.45
N ALA A 73 11.32 16.00 -11.48
CA ALA A 73 12.06 16.69 -12.53
C ALA A 73 12.28 15.82 -13.79
N GLY A 74 11.87 14.54 -13.78
CA GLY A 74 12.08 13.62 -14.90
C GLY A 74 13.52 13.08 -15.02
N ASP A 75 14.35 13.23 -13.99
CA ASP A 75 15.72 12.71 -13.97
C ASP A 75 15.73 11.20 -13.71
N THR A 76 15.59 10.45 -14.80
CA THR A 76 15.52 8.99 -14.78
C THR A 76 16.83 8.36 -14.30
N ALA A 77 17.98 8.97 -14.59
CA ALA A 77 19.28 8.44 -14.18
C ALA A 77 19.46 8.48 -12.65
N ALA A 78 19.01 9.55 -12.00
CA ALA A 78 19.01 9.66 -10.55
C ALA A 78 18.07 8.64 -9.89
N ILE A 79 16.89 8.40 -10.47
CA ILE A 79 15.94 7.38 -10.00
C ILE A 79 16.57 5.98 -10.08
N GLU A 80 17.16 5.63 -11.22
CA GLU A 80 17.81 4.33 -11.38
C GLU A 80 19.00 4.15 -10.45
N SER A 81 19.80 5.20 -10.25
CA SER A 81 20.92 5.19 -9.31
C SER A 81 20.44 4.93 -7.87
N PHE A 82 19.36 5.60 -7.46
CA PHE A 82 18.71 5.36 -6.18
C PHE A 82 18.21 3.91 -6.04
N ALA A 83 17.51 3.40 -7.05
CA ALA A 83 16.99 2.03 -7.05
C ALA A 83 18.13 1.00 -6.93
N ARG A 84 19.23 1.19 -7.67
CA ARG A 84 20.43 0.33 -7.57
C ARG A 84 21.08 0.40 -6.19
N ARG A 85 21.26 1.61 -5.64
CA ARG A 85 21.90 1.83 -4.33
C ARG A 85 21.22 1.05 -3.21
N PHE A 86 19.89 1.03 -3.19
CA PHE A 86 19.12 0.35 -2.16
C PHE A 86 18.58 -1.02 -2.60
N ALA A 87 18.98 -1.47 -3.79
CA ALA A 87 18.45 -2.67 -4.46
C ALA A 87 16.93 -2.76 -4.37
N VAL A 88 16.23 -1.65 -4.64
CA VAL A 88 14.77 -1.58 -4.64
C VAL A 88 14.24 -2.40 -5.79
N ARG A 89 13.36 -3.37 -5.50
CA ARG A 89 12.73 -4.23 -6.50
C ARG A 89 11.24 -4.32 -6.23
N PRO A 90 10.37 -4.42 -7.24
CA PRO A 90 8.98 -4.78 -6.99
C PRO A 90 8.93 -6.16 -6.32
N VAL A 91 7.94 -6.39 -5.46
CA VAL A 91 7.65 -7.74 -4.98
C VAL A 91 7.30 -8.61 -6.19
N PRO A 92 7.82 -9.86 -6.32
CA PRO A 92 7.45 -10.74 -7.43
C PRO A 92 5.94 -10.94 -7.52
N PHE A 93 5.41 -10.93 -8.74
CA PHE A 93 3.96 -10.97 -8.98
C PHE A 93 3.31 -12.23 -8.41
N GLU A 94 4.03 -13.35 -8.45
CA GLU A 94 3.61 -14.63 -7.91
C GLU A 94 3.39 -14.55 -6.39
N ILE A 95 4.28 -13.83 -5.69
CA ILE A 95 4.17 -13.61 -4.23
C ILE A 95 3.00 -12.69 -3.91
N GLN A 96 2.81 -11.61 -4.69
CA GLN A 96 1.65 -10.71 -4.51
C GLN A 96 0.34 -11.48 -4.67
N THR A 97 0.25 -12.32 -5.70
CA THR A 97 -0.95 -13.14 -5.98
C THR A 97 -1.18 -14.17 -4.87
N ALA A 98 -0.13 -14.83 -4.40
CA ALA A 98 -0.24 -15.80 -3.32
C ALA A 98 -0.75 -15.17 -2.01
N LEU A 99 -0.25 -13.98 -1.66
CA LEU A 99 -0.72 -13.25 -0.47
C LEU A 99 -2.20 -12.85 -0.59
N ILE A 100 -2.61 -12.31 -1.75
CA ILE A 100 -4.00 -11.92 -2.00
C ILE A 100 -4.91 -13.14 -1.92
N ALA A 101 -4.56 -14.22 -2.61
CA ALA A 101 -5.35 -15.45 -2.59
C ALA A 101 -5.44 -16.03 -1.17
N GLY A 102 -4.33 -16.04 -0.42
CA GLY A 102 -4.32 -16.47 0.98
C GLY A 102 -5.29 -15.67 1.85
N MET A 103 -5.29 -14.33 1.76
CA MET A 103 -6.24 -13.50 2.50
C MET A 103 -7.70 -13.77 2.13
N VAL A 104 -7.99 -14.01 0.85
CA VAL A 104 -9.34 -14.43 0.42
C VAL A 104 -9.73 -15.75 1.10
N MET A 105 -8.84 -16.74 1.07
CA MET A 105 -9.11 -18.06 1.66
C MET A 105 -9.34 -17.96 3.17
N GLU A 106 -8.47 -17.27 3.90
CA GLU A 106 -8.63 -17.04 5.35
C GLU A 106 -9.94 -16.32 5.69
N ALA A 107 -10.34 -15.32 4.89
CA ALA A 107 -11.60 -14.63 5.08
C ALA A 107 -12.81 -15.54 4.81
N LEU A 108 -12.72 -16.43 3.81
CA LEU A 108 -13.76 -17.42 3.54
C LEU A 108 -13.84 -18.46 4.65
N ASP A 109 -12.71 -18.95 5.16
CA ASP A 109 -12.67 -19.90 6.27
C ASP A 109 -13.28 -19.28 7.54
N TYR A 110 -12.98 -18.01 7.83
CA TYR A 110 -13.61 -17.27 8.92
C TYR A 110 -15.13 -17.16 8.78
N ILE A 111 -15.63 -16.87 7.57
CA ILE A 111 -17.08 -16.75 7.31
C ILE A 111 -17.79 -18.11 7.38
N LEU A 112 -17.14 -19.17 6.90
CA LEU A 112 -17.73 -20.50 6.77
C LEU A 112 -17.52 -21.39 8.01
N GLY A 113 -16.63 -21.00 8.92
CA GLY A 113 -16.40 -21.67 10.21
C GLY A 113 -15.67 -23.01 10.11
N PHE A 114 -14.70 -23.13 9.21
CA PHE A 114 -13.79 -24.28 9.14
C PHE A 114 -12.65 -24.20 10.16
#